data_AF-A0A977TN74-F1
#
_entry.id   AF-A0A977TN74-F1
#
_cell.length_a   1.000
_cell.length_b   1.000
_cell.length_c   1.000
_cell.angle_alpha   90.00
_cell.angle_beta   90.00
_cell.angle_gamma   90.00
#
_symmetry.space_group_name_H-M   'P 1'
#
loop_
_entity.id
_entity.type
_entity.pdbx_description
1 polymer ?
#
loop_
_entity_poly.entity_id
_entity_poly.type
_entity_poly.pdbx_seq_one_letter_code
_entity_poly.pdbx_strand_id
1 'polypeptide(L)'
;KELVIGGTLQQRISSCLQVMDKFLKQSEPIVGSMLVAEKQYGGRADNLFDAVLNIMGVSNLKSVSMHSSFPDLGMDSMMAVEIKQTLEREYEIFLTAQDIRGMTLAKLKDLSNSHKTEVVGQNPLAQAEVPEAINLLLRHIGTEEFSNVPIIKMKTLVEDDKDAPQVLILPGLEGMAAVVEPLCSGLEAHVSCLQFCRGTKVESITQLASSLLPYVETFVDDLTIVAYSYGCVVAVELLHMLEAKGRQVRVIFIDGSPEVLSRLVKLSFPNNDENLFQTMLLSYIMMRYIPHDQVVNHQEHVMKLSTYKEKIDYMIDVAPYSVDISTKFITEMCIATY
;
A
#
# COMPACT_ATOMS: atom_id res chain seq x y z
N LYS A 1 38.51 4.55 -1.54
CA LYS A 1 37.11 4.62 -1.07
C LYS A 1 36.51 3.25 -1.27
N GLU A 2 35.86 2.68 -0.27
CA GLU A 2 35.07 1.47 -0.44
C GLU A 2 33.78 1.86 -1.17
N LEU A 3 33.46 1.16 -2.26
CA LEU A 3 32.28 1.41 -3.07
C LEU A 3 31.08 0.76 -2.37
N VAL A 4 30.12 1.58 -1.93
CA VAL A 4 28.88 1.13 -1.28
C VAL A 4 27.76 1.21 -2.30
N ILE A 5 27.08 0.09 -2.56
CA ILE A 5 25.91 0.05 -3.46
C ILE A 5 24.76 -0.60 -2.72
N GLY A 6 23.63 0.09 -2.64
CA GLY A 6 22.41 -0.45 -2.05
C GLY A 6 22.52 -0.86 -0.58
N GLY A 7 23.51 -0.35 0.17
CA GLY A 7 23.79 -0.76 1.55
C GLY A 7 24.73 -1.96 1.66
N THR A 8 25.37 -2.36 0.56
CA THR A 8 26.33 -3.47 0.52
C THR A 8 27.70 -3.01 0.00
N LEU A 9 28.76 -3.69 0.43
CA LEU A 9 30.13 -3.48 -0.03
C LEU A 9 30.51 -4.48 -1.12
N GLN A 10 31.43 -4.07 -1.99
CA GLN A 10 32.02 -4.98 -2.97
C GLN A 10 32.75 -6.13 -2.28
N GLN A 11 32.38 -7.37 -2.62
CA GLN A 11 33.11 -8.55 -2.19
C GLN A 11 34.35 -8.78 -3.05
N ARG A 12 35.49 -9.08 -2.41
CA ARG A 12 36.68 -9.54 -3.13
C ARG A 12 36.44 -10.96 -3.66
N ILE A 13 36.96 -11.27 -4.85
CA ILE A 13 36.83 -12.60 -5.49
C ILE A 13 37.26 -13.72 -4.53
N SER A 14 38.35 -13.52 -3.77
CA SER A 14 38.81 -14.48 -2.77
C SER A 14 37.77 -14.77 -1.68
N SER A 15 37.01 -13.75 -1.27
CA SER A 15 35.91 -13.90 -0.31
C SER A 15 34.76 -14.71 -0.91
N CYS A 16 34.38 -14.43 -2.16
CA CYS A 16 33.33 -15.17 -2.86
C CYS A 16 33.70 -16.67 -2.97
N LEU A 17 34.94 -16.99 -3.34
CA LEU A 17 35.42 -18.37 -3.45
C LEU A 17 35.43 -19.11 -2.10
N GLN A 18 35.81 -18.43 -1.01
CA GLN A 18 35.76 -19.02 0.33
C GLN A 18 34.33 -19.32 0.80
N VAL A 19 33.38 -18.44 0.48
CA VAL A 19 31.97 -18.66 0.80
C VAL A 19 31.38 -19.78 -0.07
N MET A 20 31.74 -19.82 -1.35
CA MET A 20 31.29 -20.86 -2.27
C MET A 20 31.75 -22.26 -1.85
N ASP A 21 32.98 -22.40 -1.33
CA ASP A 21 33.46 -23.68 -0.76
C ASP A 21 32.60 -24.15 0.42
N LYS A 22 32.10 -23.23 1.25
CA LYS A 22 31.15 -23.55 2.33
C LYS A 22 29.79 -23.96 1.77
N PHE A 23 29.31 -23.22 0.76
CA PHE A 23 28.01 -23.47 0.15
C PHE A 23 27.93 -24.83 -0.57
N LEU A 24 29.02 -25.26 -1.20
CA LEU A 24 29.07 -26.56 -1.87
C LEU A 24 29.13 -27.76 -0.90
N LYS A 25 29.39 -27.53 0.40
CA LYS A 25 29.52 -28.57 1.43
C LYS A 25 28.28 -28.69 2.32
N GLN A 26 27.28 -27.84 2.14
CA GLN A 26 26.05 -27.86 2.93
C GLN A 26 24.91 -28.52 2.16
N SER A 27 23.81 -28.83 2.84
CA SER A 27 22.65 -29.54 2.29
C SER A 27 21.52 -28.63 1.80
N GLU A 28 21.62 -27.34 2.11
CA GLU A 28 20.62 -26.32 1.90
C GLU A 28 20.60 -25.88 0.43
N PRO A 29 19.45 -25.98 -0.27
CA PRO A 29 19.38 -25.74 -1.70
C PRO A 29 19.44 -24.25 -2.09
N ILE A 30 19.18 -23.33 -1.15
CA ILE A 30 19.10 -21.89 -1.40
C ILE A 30 19.88 -21.14 -0.33
N VAL A 31 20.96 -20.47 -0.72
CA VAL A 31 21.93 -19.82 0.18
C VAL A 31 22.43 -18.50 -0.43
N GLY A 32 22.85 -17.54 0.40
CA GLY A 32 23.29 -16.22 -0.05
C GLY A 32 24.36 -15.61 0.84
N SER A 33 25.21 -14.74 0.28
CA SER A 33 26.24 -14.00 1.02
C SER A 33 26.31 -12.56 0.55
N MET A 34 26.39 -11.64 1.51
CA MET A 34 26.53 -10.21 1.27
C MET A 34 27.47 -9.58 2.30
N LEU A 35 28.16 -8.51 1.93
CA LEU A 35 28.86 -7.65 2.88
C LEU A 35 27.99 -6.42 3.11
N VAL A 36 27.49 -6.24 4.33
CA VAL A 36 26.66 -5.08 4.68
C VAL A 36 27.58 -3.88 4.95
N ALA A 37 27.29 -2.75 4.30
CA ALA A 37 28.01 -1.51 4.56
C ALA A 37 27.59 -0.91 5.91
N GLU A 38 28.51 -0.25 6.61
CA GLU A 38 28.16 0.49 7.82
C GLU A 38 27.11 1.56 7.50
N LYS A 39 26.03 1.57 8.28
CA LYS A 39 24.95 2.55 8.14
C LYS A 39 25.46 3.92 8.54
N GLN A 40 25.89 4.71 7.57
CA GLN A 40 26.15 6.13 7.79
C GLN A 40 24.81 6.83 7.95
N TYR A 41 24.56 7.39 9.14
CA TYR A 41 23.48 8.36 9.37
C TYR A 41 23.86 9.70 8.71
N GLY A 42 24.02 9.68 7.39
CA GLY A 42 24.15 10.89 6.59
C GLY A 42 22.76 11.50 6.43
N GLY A 43 22.58 12.71 6.92
CA GLY A 43 21.34 13.46 6.72
C GLY A 43 21.00 13.52 5.24
N ARG A 44 19.70 13.36 4.95
CA ARG A 44 19.09 13.57 3.63
C ARG A 44 19.78 14.78 2.98
N ALA A 45 20.43 14.58 1.83
CA ALA A 45 20.97 15.72 1.13
C ALA A 45 19.77 16.58 0.71
N ASP A 46 19.67 17.81 1.24
CA ASP A 46 18.54 18.72 1.00
C ASP A 46 18.33 19.08 -0.49
N ASN A 47 19.23 18.65 -1.38
CA ASN A 47 19.19 18.97 -2.80
C ASN A 47 19.56 17.78 -3.70
N LEU A 48 18.59 17.30 -4.47
CA LEU A 48 18.72 16.24 -5.48
C LEU A 48 19.89 16.45 -6.44
N PHE A 49 20.07 17.71 -6.87
CA PHE A 49 21.13 18.06 -7.81
C PHE A 49 22.52 17.79 -7.21
N ASP A 50 22.72 18.12 -5.93
CA ASP A 50 24.00 17.95 -5.25
C ASP A 50 24.26 16.48 -4.92
N ALA A 51 23.22 15.71 -4.58
CA ALA A 51 23.32 14.27 -4.33
C ALA A 51 23.83 13.51 -5.56
N VAL A 52 23.27 13.77 -6.74
CA VAL A 52 23.68 13.11 -7.98
C VAL A 52 25.09 13.56 -8.42
N LEU A 53 25.45 14.83 -8.22
CA LEU A 53 26.82 15.31 -8.47
C LEU A 53 27.86 14.66 -7.56
N ASN A 54 27.52 14.44 -6.28
CA ASN A 54 28.39 13.77 -5.33
C ASN A 54 28.67 12.31 -5.74
N ILE A 55 27.66 11.59 -6.25
CA ILE A 55 27.82 10.23 -6.78
C ILE A 55 28.71 10.22 -8.02
N MET A 56 28.51 11.17 -8.94
CA MET A 56 29.36 11.32 -10.13
C MET A 56 30.76 11.88 -9.84
N GLY A 57 31.04 12.30 -8.59
CA GLY A 57 32.32 12.88 -8.21
C GLY A 57 32.62 14.24 -8.86
N VAL A 58 31.59 14.94 -9.34
CA VAL A 58 31.72 16.24 -10.02
C VAL A 58 31.67 17.35 -8.98
N SER A 59 32.82 17.87 -8.61
CA SER A 59 32.95 18.93 -7.59
C SER A 59 32.93 20.36 -8.14
N ASN A 60 33.15 20.53 -9.46
CA ASN A 60 33.20 21.86 -10.09
C ASN A 60 32.28 21.93 -11.33
N LEU A 61 31.12 22.56 -11.16
CA LEU A 61 30.15 22.77 -12.23
C LEU A 61 30.65 23.67 -13.37
N LYS A 62 31.69 24.49 -13.14
CA LYS A 62 32.22 25.39 -14.17
C LYS A 62 33.11 24.69 -15.19
N SER A 63 33.56 23.46 -14.91
CA SER A 63 34.41 22.68 -15.81
C SER A 63 33.64 21.69 -16.68
N VAL A 64 32.32 21.58 -16.52
CA VAL A 64 31.48 20.60 -17.21
C VAL A 64 30.34 21.28 -17.97
N SER A 65 30.00 20.77 -19.15
CA SER A 65 28.88 21.29 -19.94
C SER A 65 27.55 20.79 -19.39
N MET A 66 26.57 21.68 -19.28
CA MET A 66 25.22 21.33 -18.80
C MET A 66 24.46 20.40 -19.77
N HIS A 67 24.87 20.35 -21.04
CA HIS A 67 24.21 19.55 -22.08
C HIS A 67 24.88 18.21 -22.37
N SER A 68 26.04 17.94 -21.75
CA SER A 68 26.69 16.63 -21.85
C SER A 68 25.88 15.56 -21.13
N SER A 69 25.82 14.36 -21.71
CA SER A 69 25.14 13.23 -21.09
C SER A 69 25.96 12.66 -19.93
N PHE A 70 25.31 11.98 -18.99
CA PHE A 70 26.02 11.37 -17.85
C PHE A 70 27.13 10.38 -18.28
N PRO A 71 26.95 9.52 -19.30
CA PRO A 71 28.05 8.70 -19.82
C PRO A 71 29.23 9.54 -20.34
N ASP A 72 28.97 10.65 -21.02
CA ASP A 72 30.03 11.55 -21.52
C ASP A 72 30.77 12.27 -20.39
N LEU A 73 30.12 12.40 -19.23
CA LEU A 73 30.69 12.97 -18.00
C LEU A 73 31.39 11.93 -17.12
N GLY A 74 31.49 10.67 -17.56
CA GLY A 74 32.22 9.61 -16.85
C GLY A 74 31.36 8.73 -15.95
N MET A 75 30.02 8.75 -16.11
CA MET A 75 29.16 7.81 -15.41
C MET A 75 29.39 6.37 -15.89
N ASP A 76 29.78 5.49 -14.98
CA ASP A 76 29.89 4.06 -15.22
C ASP A 76 28.59 3.31 -14.87
N SER A 77 28.56 1.99 -15.15
CA SER A 77 27.38 1.17 -14.87
C SER A 77 27.05 1.04 -13.38
N MET A 78 28.01 1.22 -12.49
CA MET A 78 27.79 1.14 -11.04
C MET A 78 27.23 2.45 -10.49
N MET A 79 27.77 3.59 -10.93
CA MET A 79 27.23 4.92 -10.64
C MET A 79 25.80 5.06 -11.13
N ALA A 80 25.46 4.52 -12.31
CA ALA A 80 24.09 4.54 -12.80
C ALA A 80 23.10 3.83 -11.86
N VAL A 81 23.52 2.72 -11.24
CA VAL A 81 22.70 1.99 -10.25
C VAL A 81 22.60 2.77 -8.94
N GLU A 82 23.69 3.40 -8.49
CA GLU A 82 23.71 4.23 -7.28
C GLU A 82 22.84 5.49 -7.43
N ILE A 83 22.92 6.17 -8.57
CA ILE A 83 22.04 7.29 -8.94
C ILE A 83 20.59 6.83 -8.93
N LYS A 84 20.28 5.70 -9.58
CA LYS A 84 18.93 5.13 -9.61
C LYS A 84 18.39 4.91 -8.19
N GLN A 85 19.15 4.20 -7.35
CA GLN A 85 18.72 3.89 -5.99
C GLN A 85 18.58 5.13 -5.11
N THR A 86 19.44 6.12 -5.28
CA THR A 86 19.38 7.38 -4.53
C THR A 86 18.15 8.18 -4.93
N LEU A 87 17.86 8.29 -6.23
CA LEU A 87 16.66 8.93 -6.75
C LEU A 87 15.39 8.23 -6.26
N GLU A 88 15.34 6.90 -6.29
CA GLU A 88 14.17 6.13 -5.84
C GLU A 88 13.96 6.22 -4.31
N ARG A 89 15.02 6.17 -3.50
CA ARG A 89 14.91 6.07 -2.03
C ARG A 89 14.81 7.42 -1.33
N GLU A 90 15.53 8.44 -1.79
CA GLU A 90 15.60 9.73 -1.09
C GLU A 90 14.65 10.79 -1.67
N TYR A 91 14.32 10.64 -2.96
CA TYR A 91 13.56 11.63 -3.74
C TYR A 91 12.33 11.05 -4.45
N GLU A 92 12.03 9.74 -4.29
CA GLU A 92 10.87 9.04 -4.87
C GLU A 92 10.75 9.17 -6.40
N ILE A 93 11.88 9.29 -7.09
CA ILE A 93 11.95 9.42 -8.55
C ILE A 93 12.35 8.08 -9.17
N PHE A 94 11.43 7.51 -9.95
CA PHE A 94 11.62 6.24 -10.65
C PHE A 94 12.09 6.48 -12.08
N LEU A 95 13.34 6.13 -12.36
CA LEU A 95 13.92 6.20 -13.71
C LEU A 95 14.47 4.84 -14.12
N THR A 96 14.34 4.49 -15.39
CA THR A 96 14.99 3.30 -15.92
C THR A 96 16.49 3.55 -16.07
N ALA A 97 17.28 2.48 -16.10
CA ALA A 97 18.71 2.57 -16.41
C ALA A 97 18.98 3.16 -17.82
N GLN A 98 18.00 3.12 -18.72
CA GLN A 98 18.09 3.78 -20.02
C GLN A 98 17.85 5.29 -19.92
N ASP A 99 16.90 5.71 -19.09
CA ASP A 99 16.63 7.14 -18.85
C ASP A 99 17.83 7.83 -18.21
N ILE A 100 18.44 7.19 -17.21
CA ILE A 100 19.65 7.70 -16.53
C ILE A 100 20.83 7.82 -17.49
N ARG A 101 20.99 6.89 -18.43
CA ARG A 101 22.01 6.98 -19.49
C ARG A 101 21.77 8.16 -20.44
N GLY A 102 20.51 8.56 -20.65
CA GLY A 102 20.12 9.72 -21.46
C GLY A 102 19.98 11.03 -20.69
N MET A 103 20.31 11.06 -19.39
CA MET A 103 20.25 12.27 -18.57
C MET A 103 21.44 13.20 -18.84
N THR A 104 21.18 14.49 -18.66
CA THR A 104 22.16 15.58 -18.72
C THR A 104 22.07 16.41 -17.45
N LEU A 105 23.10 17.20 -17.14
CA LEU A 105 23.04 18.10 -15.98
C LEU A 105 21.92 19.15 -16.10
N ALA A 106 21.57 19.57 -17.32
CA ALA A 106 20.41 20.44 -17.58
C ALA A 106 19.10 19.74 -17.19
N LYS A 107 18.87 18.51 -17.68
CA LYS A 107 17.68 17.72 -17.33
C LYS A 107 17.61 17.42 -15.84
N LEU A 108 18.75 17.14 -15.20
CA LEU A 108 18.83 16.93 -13.75
C LEU A 108 18.48 18.22 -12.98
N LYS A 109 18.93 19.38 -13.46
CA LYS A 109 18.61 20.68 -12.86
C LYS A 109 17.14 21.03 -13.03
N ASP A 110 16.56 20.76 -14.19
CA ASP A 110 15.13 20.95 -14.44
C ASP A 110 14.31 20.02 -13.54
N LEU A 111 14.71 18.75 -13.43
CA LEU A 111 14.10 17.78 -12.54
C LEU A 111 14.22 18.19 -11.06
N SER A 112 15.38 18.72 -10.64
CA SER A 112 15.56 19.30 -9.30
C SER A 112 14.73 20.56 -9.07
N ASN A 113 14.50 21.38 -10.10
CA ASN A 113 13.68 22.59 -10.00
C ASN A 113 12.21 22.22 -9.94
N SER A 114 11.72 21.29 -10.77
CA SER A 114 10.37 20.73 -10.66
C SER A 114 10.12 20.17 -9.26
N HIS A 115 11.08 19.42 -8.71
CA HIS A 115 11.02 18.89 -7.34
C HIS A 115 11.05 19.99 -6.26
N LYS A 116 11.79 21.10 -6.46
CA LYS A 116 11.78 22.26 -5.55
C LYS A 116 10.52 23.12 -5.66
N THR A 117 9.85 23.12 -6.81
CA THR A 117 8.65 23.92 -7.05
C THR A 117 7.40 23.30 -6.40
N GLU A 118 7.49 22.05 -5.95
CA GLU A 118 6.47 21.39 -5.12
C GLU A 118 6.42 21.91 -3.67
N VAL A 119 7.40 22.72 -3.21
CA VAL A 119 7.47 23.15 -1.79
C VAL A 119 7.06 24.61 -1.55
N VAL A 120 6.92 25.45 -2.58
CA VAL A 120 6.45 26.85 -2.37
C VAL A 120 5.49 27.28 -3.47
N GLY A 121 4.20 27.05 -3.21
CA GLY A 121 3.12 27.82 -3.81
C GLY A 121 2.50 27.25 -5.08
N GLN A 122 2.00 26.02 -5.05
CA GLN A 122 0.96 25.55 -5.98
C GLN A 122 -0.08 24.71 -5.22
N ASN A 123 -1.33 24.80 -5.67
CA ASN A 123 -2.53 24.25 -5.03
C ASN A 123 -2.34 22.74 -4.71
N PRO A 124 -2.54 22.28 -3.46
CA PRO A 124 -2.35 20.88 -3.05
C PRO A 124 -3.23 19.85 -3.78
N LEU A 125 -4.17 20.32 -4.59
CA LEU A 125 -5.28 19.54 -5.15
C LEU A 125 -5.01 19.04 -6.59
N ALA A 126 -3.98 19.55 -7.27
CA ALA A 126 -3.76 19.21 -8.68
C ALA A 126 -2.79 18.03 -8.91
N GLN A 127 -2.07 17.60 -7.87
CA GLN A 127 -1.02 16.57 -7.96
C GLN A 127 -0.97 15.63 -6.75
N ALA A 128 -2.09 15.45 -6.05
CA ALA A 128 -2.20 14.30 -5.15
C ALA A 128 -2.39 13.05 -6.02
N GLU A 129 -1.32 12.60 -6.69
CA GLU A 129 -1.28 11.22 -7.17
C GLU A 129 -1.44 10.34 -5.94
N VAL A 130 -2.57 9.64 -5.95
CA VAL A 130 -2.94 8.64 -4.95
C VAL A 130 -1.75 7.70 -4.76
N PRO A 131 -1.25 7.46 -3.54
CA PRO A 131 -0.30 6.37 -3.34
C PRO A 131 -0.94 5.10 -3.92
N GLU A 132 -0.32 4.52 -4.94
CA GLU A 132 -0.83 3.34 -5.66
C GLU A 132 -1.25 2.21 -4.69
N ALA A 133 -0.59 2.17 -3.52
CA ALA A 133 -0.92 1.32 -2.38
C ALA A 133 -2.37 1.45 -1.88
N ILE A 134 -2.95 2.65 -1.77
CA ILE A 134 -4.35 2.81 -1.31
C ILE A 134 -5.34 2.39 -2.40
N ASN A 135 -5.04 2.68 -3.67
CA ASN A 135 -5.85 2.22 -4.80
C ASN A 135 -5.90 0.68 -4.86
N LEU A 136 -4.81 0.00 -4.51
CA LEU A 136 -4.78 -1.45 -4.43
C LEU A 136 -5.67 -1.99 -3.29
N LEU A 137 -5.75 -1.28 -2.15
CA LEU A 137 -6.53 -1.68 -0.97
C LEU A 137 -8.05 -1.49 -1.11
N LEU A 138 -8.52 -0.77 -2.13
CA LEU A 138 -9.95 -0.52 -2.38
C LEU A 138 -10.41 -1.00 -3.76
N ARG A 139 -9.59 -1.84 -4.42
CA ARG A 139 -9.84 -2.28 -5.81
C ARG A 139 -11.01 -3.26 -5.93
N HIS A 140 -11.27 -4.04 -4.89
CA HIS A 140 -12.22 -5.16 -4.90
C HIS A 140 -13.38 -4.96 -3.93
N ILE A 141 -14.09 -3.85 -4.11
CA ILE A 141 -15.37 -3.61 -3.46
C ILE A 141 -16.44 -4.43 -4.21
N GLY A 142 -17.15 -5.29 -3.48
CA GLY A 142 -18.17 -6.20 -4.02
C GLY A 142 -19.42 -5.50 -4.56
N THR A 143 -20.46 -6.29 -4.85
CA THR A 143 -21.76 -5.78 -5.35
C THR A 143 -22.72 -5.42 -4.21
N GLU A 144 -23.67 -4.54 -4.50
CA GLU A 144 -24.70 -4.13 -3.54
C GLU A 144 -25.55 -5.31 -3.02
N GLU A 145 -25.82 -6.30 -3.88
CA GLU A 145 -26.69 -7.44 -3.60
C GLU A 145 -26.33 -8.16 -2.29
N PHE A 146 -25.03 -8.25 -1.98
CA PHE A 146 -24.52 -8.99 -0.83
C PHE A 146 -23.96 -8.10 0.28
N SER A 147 -23.96 -6.78 0.09
CA SER A 147 -23.35 -5.82 1.02
C SER A 147 -23.93 -5.86 2.43
N ASN A 148 -25.24 -6.12 2.54
CA ASN A 148 -25.94 -6.15 3.83
C ASN A 148 -25.96 -7.53 4.50
N VAL A 149 -25.39 -8.55 3.86
CA VAL A 149 -25.34 -9.92 4.39
C VAL A 149 -24.04 -10.06 5.21
N PRO A 150 -24.12 -10.31 6.53
CA PRO A 150 -22.93 -10.31 7.39
C PRO A 150 -21.98 -11.45 7.08
N ILE A 151 -22.50 -12.63 6.75
CA ILE A 151 -21.71 -13.81 6.42
C ILE A 151 -22.06 -14.28 5.01
N ILE A 152 -21.07 -14.30 4.12
CA ILE A 152 -21.19 -14.86 2.78
C ILE A 152 -20.56 -16.24 2.76
N LYS A 153 -21.34 -17.25 2.36
CA LYS A 153 -20.79 -18.58 2.07
C LYS A 153 -20.02 -18.51 0.76
N MET A 154 -18.74 -18.91 0.79
CA MET A 154 -17.86 -18.82 -0.36
C MET A 154 -17.92 -20.10 -1.18
N LYS A 155 -17.72 -19.98 -2.49
CA LYS A 155 -17.53 -21.13 -3.37
C LYS A 155 -16.14 -21.73 -3.15
N THR A 156 -16.07 -23.04 -2.90
CA THR A 156 -14.83 -23.78 -2.65
C THR A 156 -14.79 -25.08 -3.47
N LEU A 157 -13.77 -25.92 -3.26
CA LEU A 157 -13.66 -27.25 -3.88
C LEU A 157 -14.55 -28.31 -3.20
N VAL A 158 -15.14 -27.99 -2.05
CA VAL A 158 -15.94 -28.92 -1.24
C VAL A 158 -17.43 -28.69 -1.49
N GLU A 159 -18.17 -29.79 -1.62
CA GLU A 159 -19.63 -29.78 -1.70
C GLU A 159 -20.25 -29.65 -0.30
N ASP A 160 -21.41 -29.00 -0.20
CA ASP A 160 -22.06 -28.63 1.07
C ASP A 160 -22.37 -29.81 2.01
N ASP A 161 -22.53 -31.00 1.45
CA ASP A 161 -22.88 -32.24 2.15
C ASP A 161 -21.66 -33.05 2.61
N LYS A 162 -20.44 -32.66 2.21
CA LYS A 162 -19.21 -33.35 2.59
C LYS A 162 -18.64 -32.80 3.89
N ASP A 163 -18.05 -33.68 4.69
CA ASP A 163 -17.31 -33.27 5.89
C ASP A 163 -15.98 -32.60 5.50
N ALA A 164 -15.74 -31.40 6.03
CA ALA A 164 -14.53 -30.62 5.78
C ALA A 164 -14.31 -29.57 6.88
N PRO A 165 -13.07 -29.06 7.06
CA PRO A 165 -12.78 -28.03 8.05
C PRO A 165 -13.60 -26.75 7.82
N GLN A 166 -13.99 -26.09 8.92
CA GLN A 166 -14.67 -24.80 8.90
C GLN A 166 -13.66 -23.66 8.91
N VAL A 167 -13.78 -22.75 7.94
CA VAL A 167 -12.91 -21.58 7.80
C VAL A 167 -13.77 -20.32 7.76
N LEU A 168 -13.45 -19.37 8.63
CA LEU A 168 -14.02 -18.03 8.61
C LEU A 168 -12.96 -17.04 8.12
N ILE A 169 -13.27 -16.32 7.04
CA ILE A 169 -12.39 -15.31 6.48
C ILE A 169 -12.80 -13.92 6.98
N LEU A 170 -11.81 -13.15 7.41
CA LEU A 170 -11.92 -11.72 7.70
C LEU A 170 -11.25 -10.94 6.55
N PRO A 171 -12.01 -10.15 5.78
CA PRO A 171 -11.52 -9.46 4.59
C PRO A 171 -10.60 -8.27 4.93
N GLY A 172 -10.10 -7.60 3.89
CA GLY A 172 -9.26 -6.42 4.01
C GLY A 172 -10.05 -5.14 4.32
N LEU A 173 -9.45 -3.99 4.02
CA LEU A 173 -10.05 -2.67 4.25
C LEU A 173 -11.33 -2.48 3.42
N GLU A 174 -11.42 -3.17 2.28
CA GLU A 174 -12.61 -3.24 1.44
C GLU A 174 -13.83 -3.75 2.21
N GLY A 175 -13.63 -4.54 3.26
CA GLY A 175 -14.69 -5.05 4.13
C GLY A 175 -15.68 -6.02 3.48
N MET A 176 -15.40 -6.49 2.25
CA MET A 176 -16.30 -7.30 1.42
C MET A 176 -15.68 -8.64 1.03
N ALA A 177 -16.54 -9.63 0.75
CA ALA A 177 -16.11 -10.99 0.40
C ALA A 177 -15.45 -11.11 -0.99
N ALA A 178 -15.73 -10.18 -1.90
CA ALA A 178 -15.28 -10.24 -3.29
C ALA A 178 -13.74 -10.38 -3.43
N VAL A 179 -12.98 -9.73 -2.55
CA VAL A 179 -11.50 -9.75 -2.60
C VAL A 179 -10.91 -11.14 -2.33
N VAL A 180 -11.62 -12.00 -1.59
CA VAL A 180 -11.14 -13.33 -1.20
C VAL A 180 -11.72 -14.46 -2.06
N GLU A 181 -12.65 -14.16 -2.97
CA GLU A 181 -13.25 -15.18 -3.87
C GLU A 181 -12.22 -16.03 -4.63
N PRO A 182 -11.16 -15.45 -5.25
CA PRO A 182 -10.17 -16.25 -5.97
C PRO A 182 -9.45 -17.24 -5.06
N LEU A 183 -9.13 -16.82 -3.83
CA LEU A 183 -8.50 -17.68 -2.82
C LEU A 183 -9.44 -18.82 -2.43
N CYS A 184 -10.69 -18.52 -2.10
CA CYS A 184 -11.69 -19.49 -1.65
C CYS A 184 -11.93 -20.60 -2.67
N SER A 185 -11.92 -20.26 -3.96
CA SER A 185 -12.23 -21.20 -5.06
C SER A 185 -11.27 -22.40 -5.15
N GLY A 186 -10.08 -22.29 -4.55
CA GLY A 186 -9.07 -23.36 -4.50
C GLY A 186 -8.95 -24.09 -3.15
N LEU A 187 -9.83 -23.82 -2.18
CA LEU A 187 -9.75 -24.40 -0.84
C LEU A 187 -10.58 -25.68 -0.69
N GLU A 188 -10.02 -26.67 0.00
CA GLU A 188 -10.71 -27.91 0.42
C GLU A 188 -11.33 -27.74 1.83
N ALA A 189 -12.18 -26.71 2.00
CA ALA A 189 -12.82 -26.38 3.28
C ALA A 189 -14.22 -25.77 3.08
N HIS A 190 -15.03 -25.77 4.14
CA HIS A 190 -16.24 -24.97 4.23
C HIS A 190 -15.88 -23.54 4.61
N VAL A 191 -15.94 -22.62 3.66
CA VAL A 191 -15.45 -21.26 3.84
C VAL A 191 -16.61 -20.28 3.89
N SER A 192 -16.62 -19.44 4.92
CA SER A 192 -17.50 -18.29 5.05
C SER A 192 -16.69 -17.02 5.20
N CYS A 193 -17.09 -15.90 4.59
CA CYS A 193 -16.47 -14.59 4.77
C CYS A 193 -17.37 -13.71 5.64
N LEU A 194 -16.81 -13.13 6.71
CA LEU A 194 -17.51 -12.19 7.59
C LEU A 194 -17.22 -10.75 7.15
N GLN A 195 -18.22 -10.07 6.60
CA GLN A 195 -18.07 -8.73 6.03
C GLN A 195 -18.13 -7.63 7.10
N PHE A 196 -17.39 -6.54 6.87
CA PHE A 196 -17.33 -5.38 7.77
C PHE A 196 -18.30 -4.28 7.35
N CYS A 197 -18.58 -4.17 6.04
CA CYS A 197 -19.38 -3.09 5.47
C CYS A 197 -20.86 -3.29 5.79
N ARG A 198 -21.29 -2.73 6.92
CA ARG A 198 -22.69 -2.58 7.29
C ARG A 198 -22.88 -1.13 7.71
N GLY A 199 -24.10 -0.62 7.70
CA GLY A 199 -24.47 0.69 8.28
C GLY A 199 -24.21 0.84 9.79
N THR A 200 -23.31 0.03 10.37
CA THR A 200 -22.78 0.12 11.72
C THR A 200 -21.79 1.28 11.77
N LYS A 201 -22.15 2.33 12.51
CA LYS A 201 -21.23 3.40 12.86
C LYS A 201 -20.30 2.90 13.96
N VAL A 202 -19.12 2.44 13.57
CA VAL A 202 -18.06 2.02 14.50
C VAL A 202 -16.89 2.98 14.34
N GLU A 203 -16.35 3.46 15.46
CA GLU A 203 -15.28 4.46 15.49
C GLU A 203 -13.96 3.86 16.01
N SER A 204 -13.95 2.55 16.31
CA SER A 204 -12.77 1.83 16.79
C SER A 204 -12.79 0.36 16.41
N ILE A 205 -11.60 -0.24 16.34
CA ILE A 205 -11.41 -1.68 16.10
C ILE A 205 -12.13 -2.50 17.17
N THR A 206 -12.10 -2.07 18.43
CA THR A 206 -12.81 -2.73 19.54
C THR A 206 -14.32 -2.74 19.32
N GLN A 207 -14.92 -1.62 18.87
CA GLN A 207 -16.35 -1.57 18.54
C GLN A 207 -16.68 -2.45 17.34
N LEU A 208 -15.83 -2.43 16.30
CA LEU A 208 -15.99 -3.31 15.14
C LEU A 208 -15.95 -4.78 15.56
N ALA A 209 -14.91 -5.22 16.25
CA ALA A 209 -14.77 -6.59 16.75
C ALA A 209 -15.96 -7.00 17.66
N SER A 210 -16.40 -6.10 18.55
CA SER A 210 -17.58 -6.35 19.39
C SER A 210 -18.85 -6.57 18.58
N SER A 211 -19.02 -5.82 17.48
CA SER A 211 -20.18 -5.98 16.57
C SER A 211 -20.13 -7.28 15.75
N LEU A 212 -18.92 -7.80 15.51
CA LEU A 212 -18.67 -9.00 14.73
C LEU A 212 -18.69 -10.28 15.58
N LEU A 213 -18.37 -10.18 16.87
CA LEU A 213 -18.25 -11.32 17.78
C LEU A 213 -19.48 -12.24 17.80
N PRO A 214 -20.74 -11.76 17.83
CA PRO A 214 -21.90 -12.64 17.81
C PRO A 214 -21.98 -13.56 16.59
N TYR A 215 -21.44 -13.11 15.45
CA TYR A 215 -21.38 -13.91 14.21
C TYR A 215 -20.30 -15.00 14.30
N VAL A 216 -19.14 -14.67 14.87
CA VAL A 216 -18.06 -15.64 15.09
C VAL A 216 -18.48 -16.71 16.09
N GLU A 217 -19.30 -16.35 17.08
CA GLU A 217 -19.81 -17.28 18.10
C GLU A 217 -20.84 -18.28 17.57
N THR A 218 -21.41 -18.06 16.38
CA THR A 218 -22.31 -19.05 15.74
C THR A 218 -21.57 -20.32 15.30
N PHE A 219 -20.25 -20.27 15.20
CA PHE A 219 -19.39 -21.41 14.90
C PHE A 219 -19.08 -22.19 16.19
N VAL A 220 -19.41 -23.49 16.19
CA VAL A 220 -19.44 -24.35 17.38
C VAL A 220 -18.22 -25.25 17.54
N ASP A 221 -17.52 -25.61 16.46
CA ASP A 221 -16.40 -26.55 16.43
C ASP A 221 -15.13 -25.93 15.82
N ASP A 222 -13.99 -26.65 15.86
CA ASP A 222 -12.60 -26.33 15.43
C ASP A 222 -12.47 -25.27 14.31
N LEU A 223 -12.77 -24.01 14.66
CA LEU A 223 -12.82 -22.91 13.72
C LEU A 223 -11.39 -22.46 13.39
N THR A 224 -11.12 -22.30 12.10
CA THR A 224 -9.94 -21.58 11.64
C THR A 224 -10.35 -20.22 11.11
N ILE A 225 -9.83 -19.15 11.71
CA ILE A 225 -9.95 -17.79 11.20
C ILE A 225 -8.79 -17.53 10.24
N VAL A 226 -9.09 -17.09 9.03
CA VAL A 226 -8.09 -16.59 8.07
C VAL A 226 -8.32 -15.09 7.92
N ALA A 227 -7.32 -14.29 8.27
CA ALA A 227 -7.42 -12.85 8.27
C ALA A 227 -6.50 -12.26 7.21
N TYR A 228 -7.05 -11.39 6.36
CA TYR A 228 -6.31 -10.75 5.27
C TYR A 228 -6.20 -9.24 5.51
N SER A 229 -5.00 -8.66 5.34
CA SER A 229 -4.78 -7.21 5.38
C SER A 229 -5.38 -6.57 6.64
N TYR A 230 -6.30 -5.61 6.52
CA TYR A 230 -7.01 -4.97 7.63
C TYR A 230 -7.70 -5.98 8.56
N GLY A 231 -8.23 -7.07 8.02
CA GLY A 231 -8.85 -8.14 8.79
C GLY A 231 -7.91 -8.75 9.82
N CYS A 232 -6.58 -8.68 9.63
CA CYS A 232 -5.60 -9.10 10.64
C CYS A 232 -5.71 -8.28 11.92
N VAL A 233 -5.94 -6.97 11.79
CA VAL A 233 -6.08 -6.06 12.94
C VAL A 233 -7.37 -6.37 13.71
N VAL A 234 -8.46 -6.62 12.98
CA VAL A 234 -9.75 -7.01 13.55
C VAL A 234 -9.67 -8.39 14.23
N ALA A 235 -8.94 -9.33 13.63
CA ALA A 235 -8.78 -10.68 14.16
C ALA A 235 -8.07 -10.68 15.52
N VAL A 236 -7.03 -9.85 15.70
CA VAL A 236 -6.31 -9.75 16.99
C VAL A 236 -7.27 -9.37 18.11
N GLU A 237 -8.15 -8.41 17.87
CA GLU A 237 -9.14 -7.96 18.85
C GLU A 237 -10.23 -9.03 19.11
N LEU A 238 -10.70 -9.69 18.05
CA LEU A 238 -11.64 -10.82 18.18
C LEU A 238 -11.05 -11.97 18.98
N LEU A 239 -9.78 -12.32 18.76
CA LEU A 239 -9.08 -13.37 19.50
C LEU A 239 -8.99 -13.00 20.98
N HIS A 240 -8.63 -11.76 21.31
CA HIS A 240 -8.64 -11.30 22.70
C HIS A 240 -10.00 -11.49 23.38
N MET A 241 -11.10 -11.16 22.69
CA MET A 241 -12.45 -11.34 23.20
C MET A 241 -12.86 -12.81 23.35
N LEU A 242 -12.45 -13.66 22.40
CA LEU A 242 -12.74 -15.10 22.41
C LEU A 242 -11.94 -15.83 23.51
N GLU A 243 -10.65 -15.50 23.67
CA GLU A 243 -9.77 -16.03 24.71
C GLU A 243 -10.28 -15.65 26.11
N ALA A 244 -10.76 -14.42 26.30
CA ALA A 244 -11.39 -13.97 27.54
C ALA A 244 -12.65 -14.79 27.91
N LYS A 245 -13.31 -15.38 26.91
CA LYS A 245 -14.45 -16.32 27.08
C LYS A 245 -14.03 -17.79 27.14
N GLY A 246 -12.72 -18.08 27.16
CA GLY A 246 -12.18 -19.44 27.22
C GLY A 246 -12.25 -20.22 25.90
N ARG A 247 -12.49 -19.54 24.76
CA ARG A 247 -12.47 -20.15 23.43
C ARG A 247 -11.08 -20.09 22.83
N GLN A 248 -10.59 -21.22 22.35
CA GLN A 248 -9.36 -21.31 21.56
C GLN A 248 -9.72 -21.41 20.09
N VAL A 249 -9.07 -20.60 19.25
CA VAL A 249 -9.32 -20.54 17.81
C VAL A 249 -7.99 -20.51 17.08
N ARG A 250 -7.88 -21.25 15.97
CA ARG A 250 -6.70 -21.17 15.11
C ARG A 250 -6.82 -19.94 14.23
N VAL A 251 -5.76 -19.14 14.12
CA VAL A 251 -5.72 -18.00 13.21
C VAL A 251 -4.57 -18.12 12.20
N ILE A 252 -4.83 -17.69 10.96
CA ILE A 252 -3.84 -17.53 9.89
C ILE A 252 -3.89 -16.07 9.44
N PHE A 253 -2.75 -15.38 9.49
CA PHE A 253 -2.63 -13.99 9.03
C PHE A 253 -2.00 -13.93 7.64
N ILE A 254 -2.62 -13.18 6.73
CA ILE A 254 -2.15 -12.95 5.37
C ILE A 254 -1.84 -11.46 5.21
N ASP A 255 -0.54 -11.15 5.15
CA ASP A 255 0.00 -9.84 4.77
C ASP A 255 -0.64 -8.64 5.48
N GLY A 256 -0.84 -8.74 6.80
CA GLY A 256 -1.42 -7.67 7.60
C GLY A 256 -0.86 -7.61 9.01
N SER A 257 -0.63 -6.40 9.51
CA SER A 257 -0.31 -6.15 10.91
C SER A 257 -0.71 -4.73 11.31
N PRO A 258 -0.98 -4.47 12.61
CA PRO A 258 -1.29 -3.13 13.09
C PRO A 258 -0.21 -2.08 12.76
N GLU A 259 1.07 -2.49 12.82
CA GLU A 259 2.20 -1.59 12.55
C GLU A 259 2.27 -1.21 11.06
N VAL A 260 2.12 -2.18 10.16
CA VAL A 260 2.13 -1.94 8.71
C VAL A 260 1.02 -0.97 8.31
N LEU A 261 -0.20 -1.20 8.80
CA LEU A 261 -1.34 -0.34 8.50
C LEU A 261 -1.14 1.08 9.08
N SER A 262 -0.71 1.19 10.34
CA SER A 262 -0.44 2.49 10.96
C SER A 262 0.60 3.28 10.18
N ARG A 263 1.65 2.61 9.67
CA ARG A 263 2.68 3.23 8.86
C ARG A 263 2.15 3.65 7.48
N LEU A 264 1.35 2.82 6.84
CA LEU A 264 0.73 3.13 5.54
C LEU A 264 -0.18 4.36 5.62
N VAL A 265 -1.00 4.45 6.67
CA VAL A 265 -1.83 5.63 6.94
C VAL A 265 -0.96 6.88 7.15
N LYS A 266 0.08 6.80 7.98
CA LYS A 266 0.98 7.94 8.24
C LYS A 266 1.75 8.39 7.00
N LEU A 267 2.16 7.46 6.13
CA LEU A 267 2.84 7.78 4.88
C LEU A 267 1.89 8.47 3.89
N SER A 268 0.65 7.98 3.82
CA SER A 268 -0.34 8.49 2.87
C SER A 268 -1.00 9.79 3.34
N PHE A 269 -1.05 10.02 4.66
CA PHE A 269 -1.71 11.16 5.30
C PHE A 269 -0.83 11.76 6.41
N PRO A 270 0.33 12.36 6.08
CA PRO A 270 1.34 12.75 7.06
C PRO A 270 0.93 13.91 7.98
N ASN A 271 -0.02 14.74 7.55
CA ASN A 271 -0.37 15.98 8.26
C ASN A 271 -1.56 15.83 9.23
N ASN A 272 -2.16 14.64 9.34
CA ASN A 272 -3.42 14.40 10.09
C ASN A 272 -4.51 15.45 9.80
N ASP A 273 -4.53 15.98 8.57
CA ASP A 273 -5.57 16.90 8.13
C ASP A 273 -6.81 16.08 7.80
N GLU A 274 -7.76 16.07 8.74
CA GLU A 274 -9.03 15.35 8.64
C GLU A 274 -9.83 15.75 7.40
N ASN A 275 -9.80 17.03 7.04
CA ASN A 275 -10.55 17.54 5.90
C ASN A 275 -9.96 17.01 4.59
N LEU A 276 -8.62 17.01 4.50
CA LEU A 276 -7.88 16.43 3.38
C LEU A 276 -8.07 14.92 3.32
N PHE A 277 -7.97 14.20 4.45
CA PHE A 277 -8.15 12.76 4.54
C PHE A 277 -9.53 12.34 3.99
N GLN A 278 -10.60 12.96 4.50
CA GLN A 278 -11.96 12.73 4.03
C GLN A 278 -12.12 12.97 2.53
N THR A 279 -11.56 14.07 2.01
CA THR A 279 -11.67 14.42 0.59
C THR A 279 -10.92 13.44 -0.30
N MET A 280 -9.72 13.01 0.12
CA MET A 280 -8.93 12.03 -0.62
C MET A 280 -9.59 10.65 -0.58
N LEU A 281 -10.01 10.18 0.59
CA LEU A 281 -10.71 8.91 0.74
C LEU A 281 -11.98 8.86 -0.12
N LEU A 282 -12.80 9.90 -0.05
CA LEU A 282 -14.00 10.01 -0.87
C LEU A 282 -13.66 10.02 -2.37
N SER A 283 -12.63 10.76 -2.78
CA SER A 283 -12.18 10.77 -4.18
C SER A 283 -11.84 9.36 -4.67
N TYR A 284 -11.14 8.55 -3.87
CA TYR A 284 -10.77 7.18 -4.23
C TYR A 284 -11.97 6.27 -4.42
N ILE A 285 -12.94 6.36 -3.51
CA ILE A 285 -14.17 5.59 -3.61
C ILE A 285 -14.96 6.02 -4.86
N MET A 286 -15.03 7.32 -5.13
CA MET A 286 -15.79 7.87 -6.26
C MET A 286 -15.13 7.60 -7.61
N MET A 287 -13.81 7.43 -7.69
CA MET A 287 -13.10 7.01 -8.91
C MET A 287 -13.56 5.66 -9.45
N ARG A 288 -14.26 4.85 -8.65
CA ARG A 288 -14.88 3.61 -9.10
C ARG A 288 -16.12 3.81 -9.97
N TYR A 289 -16.78 4.95 -9.80
CA TYR A 289 -18.08 5.28 -10.42
C TYR A 289 -17.99 6.45 -11.39
N ILE A 290 -16.99 7.32 -11.22
CA ILE A 290 -16.78 8.54 -11.99
C ILE A 290 -15.36 8.50 -12.59
N PRO A 291 -15.16 8.93 -13.85
CA PRO A 291 -13.83 9.11 -14.43
C PRO A 291 -12.91 9.99 -13.56
N HIS A 292 -11.62 9.63 -13.51
CA HIS A 292 -10.62 10.30 -12.68
C HIS A 292 -10.57 11.83 -12.87
N ASP A 293 -10.59 12.28 -14.13
CA ASP A 293 -10.58 13.71 -14.47
C ASP A 293 -11.77 14.47 -13.89
N GLN A 294 -12.96 13.86 -13.88
CA GLN A 294 -14.14 14.44 -13.25
C GLN A 294 -14.02 14.49 -11.72
N VAL A 295 -13.53 13.42 -11.09
CA VAL A 295 -13.31 13.42 -9.63
C VAL A 295 -12.37 14.54 -9.22
N VAL A 296 -11.25 14.72 -9.93
CA VAL A 296 -10.26 15.78 -9.66
C VAL A 296 -10.88 17.18 -9.78
N ASN A 297 -11.75 17.40 -10.78
CA ASN A 297 -12.44 18.70 -10.96
C ASN A 297 -13.34 19.07 -9.77
N HIS A 298 -13.78 18.10 -8.98
CA HIS A 298 -14.67 18.30 -7.84
C HIS A 298 -13.94 18.44 -6.49
N GLN A 299 -12.66 18.07 -6.40
CA GLN A 299 -11.90 18.03 -5.14
C GLN A 299 -11.84 19.40 -4.42
N GLU A 300 -11.62 20.50 -5.16
CA GLU A 300 -11.55 21.84 -4.54
C GLU A 300 -12.90 22.25 -3.94
N HIS A 301 -14.01 21.84 -4.54
CA HIS A 301 -15.34 22.09 -3.99
C HIS A 301 -15.58 21.23 -2.74
N VAL A 302 -15.25 19.93 -2.82
CA VAL A 302 -15.39 18.98 -1.70
C VAL A 302 -14.61 19.45 -0.47
N MET A 303 -13.40 19.98 -0.64
CA MET A 303 -12.58 20.54 0.46
C MET A 303 -13.24 21.72 1.19
N LYS A 304 -14.16 22.44 0.55
CA LYS A 304 -14.85 23.61 1.13
C LYS A 304 -16.10 23.21 1.93
N LEU A 305 -16.54 21.96 1.83
CA LEU A 305 -17.71 21.46 2.56
C LEU A 305 -17.33 21.13 4.01
N SER A 306 -18.28 21.33 4.93
CA SER A 306 -17.98 21.33 6.37
C SER A 306 -18.03 19.93 6.98
N THR A 307 -18.91 19.07 6.48
CA THR A 307 -19.12 17.73 7.04
C THR A 307 -18.83 16.64 6.01
N TYR A 308 -18.39 15.48 6.48
CA TYR A 308 -18.17 14.32 5.59
C TYR A 308 -19.45 13.89 4.86
N LYS A 309 -20.61 14.04 5.51
CA LYS A 309 -21.90 13.79 4.88
C LYS A 309 -22.16 14.73 3.69
N GLU A 310 -21.97 16.05 3.86
CA GLU A 310 -22.13 17.00 2.77
C GLU A 310 -21.20 16.69 1.59
N LYS A 311 -19.98 16.24 1.88
CA LYS A 311 -19.02 15.79 0.87
C LYS A 311 -19.54 14.60 0.07
N ILE A 312 -20.04 13.57 0.76
CA ILE A 312 -20.62 12.38 0.14
C ILE A 312 -21.83 12.77 -0.72
N ASP A 313 -22.76 13.53 -0.15
CA ASP A 313 -24.00 13.95 -0.83
C ASP A 313 -23.66 14.72 -2.12
N TYR A 314 -22.71 15.65 -2.07
CA TYR A 314 -22.23 16.38 -3.25
C TYR A 314 -21.62 15.46 -4.32
N MET A 315 -20.74 14.54 -3.92
CA MET A 315 -20.08 13.64 -4.87
C MET A 315 -21.05 12.66 -5.53
N ILE A 316 -22.09 12.23 -4.81
CA ILE A 316 -23.18 11.41 -5.36
C ILE A 316 -24.00 12.22 -6.37
N ASP A 317 -24.31 13.48 -6.08
CA ASP A 317 -25.11 14.34 -6.98
C ASP A 317 -24.39 14.63 -8.30
N VAL A 318 -23.06 14.78 -8.29
CA VAL A 318 -22.26 15.02 -9.50
C VAL A 318 -21.88 13.75 -10.25
N ALA A 319 -22.09 12.56 -9.66
CA ALA A 319 -21.81 11.30 -10.32
C ALA A 319 -22.72 11.13 -11.55
N PRO A 320 -22.17 10.87 -12.75
CA PRO A 320 -23.00 10.55 -13.90
C PRO A 320 -23.76 9.26 -13.60
N TYR A 321 -25.06 9.36 -13.34
CA TYR A 321 -25.98 8.23 -13.11
C TYR A 321 -25.83 7.18 -14.23
N SER A 322 -24.97 6.19 -14.01
CA SER A 322 -24.61 5.21 -15.04
C SER A 322 -24.30 3.82 -14.48
N VAL A 323 -24.77 3.50 -13.27
CA VAL A 323 -24.50 2.20 -12.68
C VAL A 323 -25.73 1.65 -11.98
N ASP A 324 -25.98 0.35 -12.15
CA ASP A 324 -27.01 -0.46 -11.50
C ASP A 324 -26.82 -0.59 -9.96
N ILE A 325 -26.28 0.45 -9.32
CA ILE A 325 -25.88 0.50 -7.91
C ILE A 325 -26.60 1.69 -7.26
N SER A 326 -27.22 1.46 -6.11
CA SER A 326 -27.97 2.50 -5.41
C SER A 326 -27.04 3.55 -4.78
N THR A 327 -27.51 4.80 -4.75
CA THR A 327 -26.86 5.89 -4.02
C THR A 327 -26.68 5.54 -2.54
N LYS A 328 -27.65 4.82 -1.96
CA LYS A 328 -27.59 4.32 -0.59
C LYS A 328 -26.37 3.43 -0.35
N PHE A 329 -26.09 2.49 -1.25
CA PHE A 329 -24.93 1.61 -1.13
C PHE A 329 -23.60 2.38 -1.17
N ILE A 330 -23.48 3.34 -2.10
CA ILE A 330 -22.29 4.20 -2.19
C ILE A 330 -22.11 5.01 -0.90
N THR A 331 -23.19 5.60 -0.37
CA THR A 331 -23.15 6.33 0.91
C THR A 331 -22.70 5.42 2.06
N GLU A 332 -23.29 4.23 2.21
CA GLU A 332 -22.95 3.29 3.29
C GLU A 332 -21.49 2.86 3.23
N MET A 333 -20.97 2.63 2.03
CA MET A 333 -19.57 2.31 1.80
C MET A 333 -18.62 3.46 2.14
N CYS A 334 -18.93 4.69 1.71
CA CYS A 334 -18.14 5.87 2.07
C CYS A 334 -18.08 6.07 3.58
N ILE A 335 -19.19 5.82 4.29
CA ILE A 335 -19.26 5.90 5.76
C ILE A 335 -18.49 4.75 6.42
N ALA A 336 -18.59 3.53 5.90
CA ALA A 336 -17.95 2.36 6.52
C ALA A 336 -16.42 2.33 6.33
N THR A 337 -15.92 2.94 5.26
CA THR A 337 -14.47 2.98 4.96
C THR A 337 -13.75 4.10 5.72
N TYR A 338 -14.48 5.15 6.13
CA TYR A 338 -13.98 6.29 6.90
C TYR A 338 -13.89 5.95 8.39
#